data_AF-X1G4B5-F1
#
_entry.id   AF-X1G4B5-F1
#
_cell.length_a   1.000
_cell.length_b   1.000
_cell.length_c   1.000
_cell.angle_alpha   90.00
_cell.angle_beta   90.00
_cell.angle_gamma   90.00
#
_symmetry.space_group_name_H-M   'P 1'
#
loop_
_entity.id
_entity.type
_entity.pdbx_description
1 polymer ?
#
loop_
_entity_poly.entity_id
_entity_poly.type
_entity_poly.pdbx_seq_one_letter_code
_entity_poly.pdbx_strand_id
1 'polypeptide(L)'
;DISFHTKRADILIVAAGKPKAITADMVKEGVVVIDVGVNRVGKTAEGKAILSGDVDFEAVKEKAKAITPVPGGVGPMTITMLMLNTIRAAKVAAGLT
;
A
#
# COMPACT_ATOMS: atom_id res chain seq x y z
N ASP A 1 -5.98 -5.58 -20.03
CA ASP A 1 -6.30 -6.58 -19.00
C ASP A 1 -6.41 -5.98 -17.60
N ILE A 2 -5.37 -5.37 -17.03
CA ILE A 2 -5.38 -4.84 -15.66
C ILE A 2 -6.62 -3.98 -15.30
N SER A 3 -6.99 -3.00 -16.14
CA SER A 3 -8.16 -2.14 -15.92
C SER A 3 -9.49 -2.91 -15.82
N PHE A 4 -9.63 -4.02 -16.57
CA PHE A 4 -10.82 -4.86 -16.52
C PHE A 4 -10.99 -5.53 -15.15
N HIS A 5 -9.89 -5.97 -14.54
CA HIS A 5 -9.90 -6.55 -13.20
C HIS A 5 -10.08 -5.49 -12.11
N THR A 6 -9.33 -4.39 -12.18
CA THR A 6 -9.35 -3.34 -11.14
C THR A 6 -10.70 -2.62 -11.07
N LYS A 7 -11.42 -2.47 -12.19
CA LYS A 7 -12.77 -1.89 -12.22
C LYS A 7 -13.84 -2.76 -11.56
N ARG A 8 -13.60 -4.04 -11.34
CA ARG A 8 -14.58 -4.92 -10.67
C ARG A 8 -14.26 -5.17 -9.20
N ALA A 9 -13.02 -4.90 -8.79
CA ALA A 9 -12.55 -5.19 -7.44
C ALA A 9 -13.29 -4.35 -6.38
N ASP A 10 -13.88 -5.01 -5.38
CA ASP A 10 -14.34 -4.36 -4.15
C ASP A 10 -13.16 -3.95 -3.26
N ILE A 11 -12.13 -4.79 -3.23
CA ILE A 11 -10.87 -4.56 -2.54
C ILE A 11 -9.74 -4.71 -3.54
N LEU A 12 -8.89 -3.70 -3.64
CA LEU A 12 -7.75 -3.66 -4.54
C LEU A 12 -6.46 -3.54 -3.74
N ILE A 13 -5.62 -4.58 -3.82
CA ILE A 13 -4.27 -4.58 -3.25
C ILE A 13 -3.28 -4.30 -4.38
N VAL A 14 -2.54 -3.20 -4.27
CA VAL A 14 -1.63 -2.74 -5.33
C VAL A 14 -0.19 -2.89 -4.85
N ALA A 15 0.55 -3.76 -5.52
CA ALA A 15 1.96 -4.08 -5.24
C ALA A 15 2.75 -4.25 -6.55
N ALA A 16 2.55 -3.32 -7.49
CA ALA A 16 3.14 -3.34 -8.82
C ALA A 16 4.56 -2.76 -8.88
N GLY A 17 4.97 -1.97 -7.88
CA GLY A 17 6.30 -1.35 -7.83
C GLY A 17 6.52 -0.32 -8.93
N LYS A 18 5.45 0.38 -9.33
CA LYS A 18 5.49 1.45 -10.33
C LYS A 18 4.63 2.62 -9.85
N PRO A 19 5.21 3.82 -9.69
CA PRO A 19 4.48 4.95 -9.14
C PRO A 19 3.28 5.31 -10.04
N LYS A 20 2.12 5.52 -9.41
CA LYS A 20 0.87 5.94 -10.07
C LYS A 20 0.43 5.02 -11.23
N ALA A 21 0.70 3.72 -11.12
CA ALA A 21 0.25 2.71 -12.08
C ALA A 21 -1.28 2.53 -12.10
N ILE A 22 -1.96 2.76 -10.97
CA ILE A 22 -3.43 2.71 -10.86
C ILE A 22 -3.98 4.13 -10.79
N THR A 23 -4.81 4.49 -11.77
CA THR A 23 -5.46 5.80 -11.90
C THR A 23 -6.95 5.73 -11.60
N ALA A 24 -7.59 6.88 -11.41
CA ALA A 24 -9.00 6.97 -11.02
C ALA A 24 -9.97 6.34 -12.03
N ASP A 25 -9.66 6.33 -13.32
CA ASP A 25 -10.47 5.69 -14.35
C ASP A 25 -10.39 4.16 -14.30
N MET A 26 -9.41 3.59 -13.60
CA MET A 26 -9.19 2.15 -13.49
C MET A 26 -9.92 1.50 -12.30
N VAL A 27 -10.58 2.29 -11.45
CA VAL A 27 -11.26 1.79 -10.24
C VAL A 27 -12.76 2.12 -10.25
N LYS A 28 -13.54 1.31 -9.54
CA LYS A 28 -14.97 1.58 -9.32
C LYS A 28 -15.20 2.46 -8.09
N GLU A 29 -16.39 3.05 -8.06
CA GLU A 29 -16.89 3.79 -6.89
C GLU A 29 -17.00 2.87 -5.67
N GLY A 30 -16.62 3.38 -4.49
CA GLY A 30 -16.68 2.66 -3.23
C GLY A 30 -15.61 1.59 -3.02
N VAL A 31 -14.59 1.52 -3.89
CA VAL A 31 -13.48 0.56 -3.75
C VAL A 31 -12.69 0.79 -2.45
N VAL A 32 -12.19 -0.29 -1.84
CA VAL A 32 -11.17 -0.22 -0.78
C VAL A 32 -9.80 -0.50 -1.39
N VAL A 33 -8.85 0.40 -1.18
CA VAL A 33 -7.52 0.31 -1.79
C VAL A 33 -6.43 0.17 -0.72
N ILE A 34 -5.59 -0.84 -0.86
CA ILE A 34 -4.37 -1.02 -0.07
C ILE A 34 -3.17 -0.87 -1.02
N ASP A 35 -2.51 0.27 -0.92
CA ASP A 35 -1.30 0.61 -1.66
C ASP A 35 -0.06 0.12 -0.89
N VAL A 36 0.50 -0.98 -1.37
CA VAL A 36 1.71 -1.62 -0.83
C VAL A 36 2.97 -1.01 -1.46
N GLY A 37 2.83 -0.39 -2.63
CA GLY A 37 3.94 0.18 -3.39
C GLY A 37 4.67 1.26 -2.61
N VAL A 38 6.01 1.21 -2.63
CA VAL A 38 6.85 2.28 -2.07
C VAL A 38 7.94 2.61 -3.08
N ASN A 39 7.67 3.64 -3.89
CA ASN A 39 8.55 4.09 -4.96
C ASN A 39 9.27 5.36 -4.53
N ARG A 40 10.59 5.44 -4.76
CA ARG A 40 11.36 6.68 -4.59
C ARG A 40 11.26 7.50 -5.87
N VAL A 41 10.62 8.66 -5.79
CA VAL A 41 10.37 9.52 -6.96
C VAL A 41 11.21 10.80 -6.98
N GLY A 42 12.07 10.98 -5.97
CA GLY A 42 12.95 12.14 -5.87
C GLY A 42 13.51 12.29 -4.47
N LYS A 43 14.05 13.48 -4.19
CA LYS A 43 14.50 13.89 -2.86
C LYS A 43 14.02 15.31 -2.55
N THR A 44 13.73 15.59 -1.28
CA THR A 44 13.48 16.95 -0.79
C THR A 44 14.78 17.76 -0.78
N ALA A 45 14.68 19.07 -0.56
CA ALA A 45 15.85 19.95 -0.45
C ALA A 45 16.79 19.54 0.70
N GLU A 46 16.23 18.95 1.76
CA GLU A 46 16.94 18.42 2.93
C GLU A 46 17.51 17.00 2.68
N GLY A 47 17.38 16.48 1.45
CA GLY A 47 17.91 15.18 1.05
C GLY A 47 17.05 13.96 1.40
N LYS A 48 15.87 14.16 2.00
CA LYS A 48 14.95 13.06 2.33
C LYS A 48 14.30 12.49 1.07
N ALA A 49 14.19 11.17 0.96
CA ALA A 49 13.52 10.55 -0.19
C ALA A 49 12.03 10.94 -0.24
N ILE A 50 11.57 11.35 -1.41
CA ILE A 50 10.14 11.55 -1.69
C ILE A 50 9.59 10.18 -2.10
N LEU A 51 8.57 9.73 -1.37
CA LEU A 51 7.96 8.42 -1.55
C LEU A 51 6.59 8.59 -2.20
N SER A 52 6.26 7.69 -3.13
CA SER A 52 4.97 7.62 -3.79
C SER A 52 4.54 6.17 -3.93
N GLY A 53 3.25 5.93 -3.75
CA GLY A 53 2.65 4.61 -3.92
C GLY A 53 2.44 4.23 -5.37
N ASP A 54 1.92 3.03 -5.58
CA ASP A 54 1.56 2.55 -6.92
C ASP A 54 0.23 3.15 -7.41
N VAL A 55 -0.51 3.82 -6.53
CA VAL A 55 -1.81 4.43 -6.82
C VAL A 55 -1.69 5.94 -6.92
N ASP A 56 -2.39 6.54 -7.88
CA ASP A 56 -2.58 7.99 -7.91
C ASP A 56 -3.55 8.42 -6.79
N PHE A 57 -2.99 8.59 -5.58
CA PHE A 57 -3.73 8.71 -4.33
C PHE A 57 -4.81 9.80 -4.38
N GLU A 58 -4.48 11.02 -4.80
CA GLU A 58 -5.42 12.14 -4.80
C GLU A 58 -6.63 11.86 -5.71
N ALA A 59 -6.38 11.35 -6.92
CA ALA A 59 -7.45 11.07 -7.87
C ALA A 59 -8.32 9.86 -7.46
N VAL A 60 -7.70 8.82 -6.90
CA VAL A 60 -8.41 7.60 -6.50
C VAL A 60 -9.16 7.78 -5.18
N LYS A 61 -8.67 8.62 -4.27
CA LYS A 61 -9.31 8.93 -2.99
C LYS A 61 -10.73 9.44 -3.14
N GLU A 62 -11.02 10.21 -4.20
CA GLU A 62 -12.35 10.75 -4.47
C GLU A 62 -13.41 9.66 -4.77
N LYS A 63 -12.97 8.46 -5.21
CA LYS A 63 -13.85 7.31 -5.48
C LYS A 63 -13.78 6.23 -4.42
N ALA A 64 -12.69 6.19 -3.65
CA ALA A 64 -12.41 5.10 -2.73
C ALA A 64 -13.22 5.27 -1.44
N LYS A 65 -13.81 4.17 -0.97
CA LYS A 65 -14.39 4.11 0.38
C LYS A 65 -13.30 4.21 1.46
N ALA A 66 -12.15 3.63 1.19
CA ALA A 66 -10.95 3.73 2.02
C ALA A 66 -9.70 3.51 1.17
N ILE A 67 -8.62 4.23 1.47
CA ILE A 67 -7.35 4.11 0.76
C ILE A 67 -6.19 4.31 1.74
N THR A 68 -5.16 3.48 1.66
CA THR A 68 -3.95 3.64 2.48
C THR A 68 -2.99 4.65 1.85
N PRO A 69 -2.44 5.61 2.61
CA PRO A 69 -1.50 6.58 2.06
C PRO A 69 -0.09 5.98 1.88
N VAL A 70 0.69 6.56 0.98
CA VAL A 70 2.13 6.31 0.87
C VAL A 70 2.84 7.67 0.87
N PRO A 71 3.70 7.95 1.87
CA PRO A 71 4.09 7.10 2.99
C PRO A 71 3.01 7.00 4.09
N GLY A 72 3.20 6.08 5.06
CA GLY A 72 2.39 6.01 6.29
C GLY A 72 1.32 4.92 6.33
N GLY A 73 1.07 4.22 5.22
CA GLY A 73 0.13 3.09 5.16
C GLY A 73 0.79 1.75 5.48
N VAL A 74 1.09 0.96 4.45
CA VAL A 74 1.54 -0.44 4.61
C VAL A 74 2.92 -0.55 5.23
N GLY A 75 3.83 0.39 4.97
CA GLY A 75 5.22 0.36 5.47
C GLY A 75 5.35 0.14 6.99
N PRO A 76 4.74 1.00 7.84
CA PRO A 76 4.71 0.79 9.29
C PRO A 76 4.13 -0.55 9.72
N MET A 77 3.08 -1.03 9.03
CA MET A 77 2.46 -2.32 9.35
C MET A 77 3.38 -3.50 9.03
N THR A 78 4.19 -3.41 7.97
CA THR A 78 5.20 -4.44 7.65
C THR A 78 6.20 -4.61 8.80
N ILE A 79 6.67 -3.49 9.39
CA ILE A 79 7.58 -3.52 10.54
C ILE A 79 6.87 -4.16 11.75
N THR A 80 5.64 -3.74 12.05
CA THR A 80 4.86 -4.30 13.16
C THR A 80 4.66 -5.81 13.01
N MET A 81 4.33 -6.28 11.81
CA MET A 81 4.10 -7.71 11.55
C MET A 81 5.39 -8.53 11.63
N LEU A 82 6.53 -7.96 11.23
CA LEU A 82 7.82 -8.59 11.47
C LEU A 82 8.07 -8.77 12.97
N MET A 83 7.86 -7.72 13.78
CA MET A 83 8.05 -7.80 15.23
C MET A 83 7.11 -8.82 15.89
N LEU A 84 5.84 -8.84 15.46
CA LEU A 84 4.87 -9.84 15.91
C LEU A 84 5.33 -11.27 15.59
N ASN A 85 5.81 -11.49 14.37
CA ASN A 85 6.32 -12.80 13.94
C ASN A 85 7.56 -13.21 14.75
N THR A 86 8.46 -12.27 15.04
CA THR A 86 9.63 -12.50 15.90
C THR A 86 9.22 -12.91 17.31
N ILE A 87 8.24 -12.22 17.92
CA ILE A 87 7.72 -12.58 19.24
C ILE A 87 7.08 -13.97 19.22
N ARG A 88 6.29 -14.29 18.18
CA ARG A 88 5.69 -15.62 18.02
C ARG A 88 6.76 -16.70 17.93
N ALA A 89 7.81 -16.49 17.13
CA ALA A 89 8.92 -17.43 17.02
C ALA A 89 9.66 -17.64 18.35
N ALA A 90 9.89 -16.56 19.11
CA ALA A 90 10.51 -16.65 20.44
C ALA A 90 9.65 -17.44 21.43
N LYS A 91 8.32 -17.27 21.43
CA LYS A 91 7.40 -18.05 22.26
C LYS A 91 7.46 -19.54 21.93
N VAL A 92 7.45 -19.89 20.63
CA VAL A 92 7.57 -21.29 20.17
C VAL A 92 8.89 -21.88 20.65
N ALA A 93 10.01 -21.17 20.45
CA ALA A 93 11.33 -21.64 20.88
C ALA A 93 11.45 -21.83 22.40
N ALA A 94 10.71 -21.04 23.18
CA ALA A 94 10.64 -21.14 24.64
C ALA A 94 9.60 -22.15 25.16
N GLY A 95 8.86 -22.84 24.28
CA GLY A 95 7.79 -23.76 24.67
C GLY A 95 6.58 -23.08 25.32
N LEU A 96 6.36 -21.79 25.03
CA LEU A 96 5.29 -20.95 25.59
C LEU A 96 4.03 -20.89 24.69
N THR A 97 3.86 -21.86 23.81
CA THR A 97 2.74 -21.95 22.86
C THR A 97 1.76 -23.03 23.22
#